data_AF-A0A319F8X7-F1
#
_entry.id   AF-A0A319F8X7-F1
#
_cell.length_a   1.000
_cell.length_b   1.000
_cell.length_c   1.000
_cell.angle_alpha   90.00
_cell.angle_beta   90.00
_cell.angle_gamma   90.00
#
_symmetry.space_group_name_H-M   'P 1'
#
loop_
_entity.id
_entity.type
_entity.pdbx_description
1 polymer ?
#
loop_
_entity_poly.entity_id
_entity_poly.type
_entity_poly.pdbx_seq_one_letter_code
_entity_poly.pdbx_strand_id
1 'polypeptide(L)'
;MAPTEASILSNFLLSPAPLPTLISLQQFTELFPKRLRSHPHIRALYRELQELREHDMDLVNGNIDKEVRQGESQKAELRKSIAKTGVDGLTSNDQREMDMDVQLFGQTSSTSDYHSAPSLLDSMEKACSDIERQVAEMDEKATLILSKLNNTVGEMSDLRYGKLQGPAGTSGEDMVNEAIRGLSNLEDACYRKI
;
A
#
# COMPACT_ATOMS: atom_id res chain seq x y z
N MET A 1 23.53 8.14 -12.84
CA MET A 1 22.69 7.11 -13.49
C MET A 1 23.54 5.85 -13.61
N ALA A 2 23.08 4.71 -13.11
CA ALA A 2 23.85 3.45 -13.23
C ALA A 2 23.88 3.00 -14.71
N PRO A 3 25.00 2.44 -15.21
CA PRO A 3 25.09 1.99 -16.59
C PRO A 3 24.09 0.86 -16.86
N THR A 4 23.44 0.90 -18.03
CA THR A 4 22.52 -0.16 -18.46
C THR A 4 23.29 -1.41 -18.89
N GLU A 5 22.66 -2.57 -18.78
CA GLU A 5 23.24 -3.86 -19.16
C GLU A 5 23.70 -3.88 -20.64
N ALA A 6 22.88 -3.32 -21.54
CA ALA A 6 23.24 -3.12 -22.93
C ALA A 6 24.53 -2.30 -23.07
N SER A 7 24.67 -1.20 -22.32
CA SER A 7 25.88 -0.37 -22.34
C SER A 7 27.09 -1.14 -21.83
N ILE A 8 26.95 -1.94 -20.78
CA ILE A 8 28.05 -2.77 -20.25
C ILE A 8 28.48 -3.81 -21.27
N LEU A 9 27.54 -4.57 -21.83
CA LEU A 9 27.81 -5.64 -22.78
C LEU A 9 28.40 -5.10 -24.08
N SER A 10 27.84 -4.02 -24.65
CA SER A 10 28.38 -3.40 -25.86
C SER A 10 29.77 -2.82 -25.63
N ASN A 11 30.02 -2.14 -24.50
CA ASN A 11 31.35 -1.60 -24.23
C ASN A 11 32.40 -2.71 -24.02
N PHE A 12 32.04 -3.79 -23.34
CA PHE A 12 32.97 -4.89 -23.08
C PHE A 12 33.26 -5.73 -24.33
N LEU A 13 32.22 -6.04 -25.13
CA LEU A 13 32.32 -6.99 -26.22
C LEU A 13 32.57 -6.34 -27.58
N LEU A 14 32.08 -5.11 -27.84
CA LEU A 14 32.14 -4.47 -29.16
C LEU A 14 33.19 -3.35 -29.23
N SER A 15 33.45 -2.61 -28.15
CA SER A 15 34.44 -1.53 -28.18
C SER A 15 35.88 -2.00 -28.52
N PRO A 16 36.37 -3.14 -28.03
CA PRO A 16 37.68 -3.67 -28.44
C PRO A 16 37.61 -4.58 -29.67
N ALA A 17 36.43 -4.78 -30.27
CA ALA A 17 36.22 -5.79 -31.28
C ALA A 17 36.77 -5.45 -32.68
N PRO A 18 36.83 -4.21 -33.19
CA PRO A 18 37.27 -3.97 -34.56
C PRO A 18 38.70 -4.49 -34.84
N LEU A 19 38.90 -5.11 -36.00
CA LEU A 19 40.22 -5.64 -36.38
C LEU A 19 41.36 -4.59 -36.29
N PRO A 20 41.18 -3.34 -36.76
CA PRO A 20 42.23 -2.34 -36.70
C PRO A 20 42.68 -1.97 -35.28
N THR A 21 41.78 -2.12 -34.29
CA THR A 21 42.07 -1.89 -32.88
C THR A 21 42.99 -2.99 -32.32
N LEU A 22 42.90 -4.20 -32.88
CA LEU A 22 43.61 -5.39 -32.43
C LEU A 22 44.94 -5.58 -33.19
N ILE A 23 44.91 -5.39 -34.51
CA ILE A 23 46.07 -5.41 -35.38
C ILE A 23 45.88 -4.45 -36.56
N SER A 24 46.76 -3.46 -36.66
CA SER A 24 46.77 -2.54 -37.80
C SER A 24 47.23 -3.26 -39.09
N LEU A 25 46.87 -2.72 -40.25
CA LEU A 25 47.34 -3.26 -41.53
C LEU A 25 48.87 -3.35 -41.61
N GLN A 26 49.59 -2.39 -41.02
CA GLN A 26 51.06 -2.41 -40.98
C GLN A 26 51.56 -3.62 -40.18
N GLN A 27 51.07 -3.81 -38.96
CA GLN A 27 51.44 -4.96 -38.13
C GLN A 27 51.05 -6.29 -38.79
N PHE A 28 49.90 -6.33 -39.47
CA PHE A 28 49.48 -7.50 -40.23
C PHE A 28 50.44 -7.81 -41.39
N THR A 29 50.88 -6.79 -42.13
CA THR A 29 51.86 -6.99 -43.21
C THR A 29 53.23 -7.44 -42.69
N GLU A 30 53.58 -7.11 -41.45
CA GLU A 30 54.84 -7.54 -40.83
C GLU A 30 54.90 -9.05 -40.54
N LEU A 31 53.75 -9.71 -40.41
CA LEU A 31 53.64 -11.17 -40.24
C LEU A 31 54.10 -11.96 -41.49
N PHE A 32 54.17 -11.30 -42.64
CA PHE A 32 54.60 -11.91 -43.89
C PHE A 32 56.10 -11.70 -44.14
N PRO A 33 56.78 -12.64 -44.85
CA PRO A 33 58.17 -12.48 -45.25
C PRO A 33 58.41 -11.18 -46.03
N LYS A 34 59.54 -10.50 -45.80
CA LYS A 34 59.86 -9.18 -46.38
C LYS A 34 59.63 -9.08 -47.90
N ARG A 35 59.87 -10.17 -48.63
CA ARG A 35 59.71 -10.25 -50.10
C ARG A 35 58.25 -10.21 -50.57
N LEU A 36 57.31 -10.58 -49.69
CA LEU A 36 55.89 -10.68 -50.00
C LEU A 36 55.06 -9.53 -49.40
N ARG A 37 55.63 -8.68 -48.54
CA ARG A 37 54.87 -7.61 -47.83
C ARG A 37 54.22 -6.59 -48.75
N SER A 38 54.78 -6.37 -49.94
CA SER A 38 54.23 -5.47 -50.97
C SER A 38 53.17 -6.15 -51.84
N HIS A 39 52.85 -7.43 -51.61
CA HIS A 39 51.92 -8.18 -52.44
C HIS A 39 50.48 -7.67 -52.23
N PRO A 40 49.73 -7.35 -53.32
CA PRO A 40 48.37 -6.79 -53.22
C PRO A 40 47.38 -7.70 -52.47
N HIS A 41 47.50 -9.03 -52.61
CA HIS A 41 46.69 -10.00 -51.88
C HIS A 41 46.74 -9.87 -50.35
N ILE A 42 47.82 -9.35 -49.75
CA ILE A 42 47.87 -9.17 -48.28
C ILE A 42 46.86 -8.11 -47.85
N ARG A 43 46.67 -7.05 -48.65
CA ARG A 43 45.65 -6.03 -48.38
C ARG A 43 44.24 -6.57 -48.61
N ALA A 44 44.06 -7.43 -49.62
CA ALA A 44 42.78 -8.10 -49.86
C ALA A 44 42.41 -9.02 -48.70
N LEU A 45 43.35 -9.85 -48.24
CA LEU A 45 43.17 -10.74 -47.09
C LEU A 45 42.85 -9.96 -45.80
N TYR A 46 43.51 -8.83 -45.55
CA TYR A 46 43.19 -7.99 -44.40
C TYR A 46 41.76 -7.44 -44.46
N ARG A 47 41.28 -7.06 -45.66
CA ARG A 47 39.89 -6.61 -45.87
C ARG A 47 38.90 -7.75 -45.67
N GLU A 48 39.15 -8.92 -46.21
CA GLU A 48 38.30 -10.10 -45.99
C GLU A 48 38.21 -10.45 -44.49
N LEU A 49 39.34 -10.37 -43.76
CA LEU A 49 39.36 -10.60 -42.33
C LEU A 49 38.58 -9.53 -41.55
N GLN A 50 38.61 -8.29 -42.03
CA GLN A 50 37.84 -7.19 -41.46
C GLN A 50 36.33 -7.41 -41.68
N GLU A 51 35.91 -7.82 -42.88
CA GLU A 51 34.52 -8.14 -43.21
C GLU A 51 33.99 -9.34 -42.40
N LEU A 52 34.78 -10.42 -42.30
CA LEU A 52 34.41 -11.59 -41.50
C LEU A 52 34.18 -11.21 -40.03
N ARG A 53 35.03 -10.34 -39.51
CA ARG A 53 34.96 -9.90 -38.12
C ARG A 53 33.82 -8.91 -37.88
N GLU A 54 33.49 -8.07 -38.85
CA GLU A 54 32.31 -7.21 -38.81
C GLU A 54 31.03 -8.07 -38.76
N HIS A 55 30.98 -9.15 -39.55
CA HIS A 55 29.86 -10.10 -39.48
C HIS A 55 29.74 -10.77 -38.10
N ASP A 56 30.86 -11.19 -37.50
CA ASP A 56 30.86 -11.73 -36.14
C ASP A 56 30.39 -10.69 -35.10
N MET A 57 30.80 -9.43 -35.26
CA MET A 57 30.35 -8.33 -34.40
C MET A 57 28.84 -8.11 -34.51
N ASP A 58 28.27 -8.19 -35.70
CA ASP A 58 26.82 -8.08 -35.90
C ASP A 58 26.06 -9.23 -35.21
N LEU A 59 26.59 -10.45 -35.27
CA LEU A 59 26.03 -11.60 -34.55
C LEU A 59 26.08 -11.39 -33.03
N VAL A 60 27.22 -10.91 -32.51
CA VAL A 60 27.36 -10.58 -31.08
C VAL A 60 26.38 -9.48 -30.68
N ASN A 61 26.22 -8.45 -31.50
CA ASN A 61 25.27 -7.36 -31.23
C ASN A 61 23.82 -7.88 -31.16
N GLY A 62 23.42 -8.72 -32.11
CA GLY A 62 22.10 -9.37 -32.07
C GLY A 62 21.91 -10.32 -30.88
N ASN A 63 23.00 -10.90 -30.35
CA ASN A 63 22.94 -11.71 -29.12
C ASN A 63 22.84 -10.83 -27.87
N ILE A 64 23.50 -9.67 -27.82
CA ILE A 64 23.35 -8.71 -26.74
C ILE A 64 21.89 -8.26 -26.61
N ASP A 65 21.21 -7.97 -27.74
CA ASP A 65 19.78 -7.61 -27.72
C ASP A 65 18.89 -8.72 -27.15
N LYS A 66 19.20 -9.99 -27.46
CA LYS A 66 18.49 -11.14 -26.90
C LYS A 66 18.76 -11.29 -25.41
N GLU A 67 20.02 -11.15 -25.00
CA GLU A 67 20.44 -11.26 -23.61
C GLU A 67 19.76 -10.20 -22.75
N VAL A 68 19.71 -8.94 -23.21
CA VAL A 68 19.03 -7.84 -22.50
C VAL A 68 17.56 -8.16 -22.26
N ARG A 69 16.85 -8.68 -23.27
CA ARG A 69 15.44 -9.09 -23.13
C ARG A 69 15.27 -10.26 -22.16
N GLN A 70 16.18 -11.22 -22.19
CA GLN A 70 16.18 -12.34 -21.26
C GLN A 70 16.48 -11.88 -19.83
N GLY A 71 17.45 -11.00 -19.64
CA GLY A 71 17.80 -10.40 -18.34
C GLY A 71 16.64 -9.60 -17.74
N GLU A 72 15.88 -8.86 -18.56
CA GLU A 72 14.64 -8.20 -18.11
C GLU A 72 13.59 -9.20 -17.64
N SER A 73 13.36 -10.26 -18.41
CA SER A 73 12.42 -11.33 -18.04
C SER A 73 12.85 -12.04 -16.75
N GLN A 74 14.13 -12.36 -16.60
CA GLN A 74 14.69 -12.99 -15.40
C GLN A 74 14.59 -12.06 -14.19
N LYS A 75 14.86 -10.76 -14.34
CA LYS A 75 14.64 -9.77 -13.28
C LYS A 75 13.18 -9.69 -12.87
N ALA A 76 12.25 -9.76 -13.82
CA ALA A 76 10.82 -9.78 -13.53
C ALA A 76 10.40 -11.07 -12.81
N GLU A 77 10.90 -12.22 -13.24
CA GLU A 77 10.65 -13.52 -12.61
C GLU A 77 11.25 -13.57 -11.20
N LEU A 78 12.46 -13.04 -11.00
CA LEU A 78 13.09 -12.92 -9.69
C LEU A 78 12.28 -12.03 -8.75
N ARG A 79 11.80 -10.87 -9.22
CA ARG A 79 10.90 -10.03 -8.41
C ARG A 79 9.62 -10.78 -8.02
N LYS A 80 9.05 -11.55 -8.96
CA LYS A 80 7.85 -12.35 -8.71
C LYS A 80 8.11 -13.50 -7.74
N SER A 81 9.28 -14.14 -7.80
CA SER A 81 9.66 -15.23 -6.92
C SER A 81 10.04 -14.74 -5.52
N ILE A 82 10.66 -13.56 -5.39
CA ILE A 82 10.86 -12.87 -4.11
C ILE A 82 9.51 -12.54 -3.48
N ALA A 83 8.58 -11.93 -4.23
CA ALA A 83 7.24 -11.62 -3.75
C ALA A 83 6.44 -12.87 -3.34
N LYS A 84 6.67 -14.01 -4.00
CA LYS A 84 5.96 -15.27 -3.73
C LYS A 84 6.58 -16.10 -2.61
N THR A 85 7.90 -16.10 -2.49
CA THR A 85 8.66 -16.95 -1.54
C THR A 85 8.97 -16.20 -0.24
N GLY A 86 8.84 -14.87 -0.20
CA GLY A 86 9.16 -14.09 1.00
C GLY A 86 10.63 -14.19 1.41
N VAL A 87 11.53 -14.43 0.44
CA VAL A 87 12.99 -14.34 0.64
C VAL A 87 13.43 -12.93 0.27
N ASP A 88 12.78 -11.97 0.91
CA ASP A 88 13.44 -10.76 1.33
C ASP A 88 13.51 -10.88 2.85
N GLY A 89 14.53 -10.33 3.50
CA GLY A 89 14.71 -10.44 4.95
C GLY A 89 13.59 -9.80 5.79
N LEU A 90 12.47 -9.42 5.16
CA LEU A 90 11.24 -8.98 5.80
C LEU A 90 10.35 -10.18 6.12
N THR A 91 10.29 -10.48 7.40
CA THR A 91 9.31 -11.40 7.96
C THR A 91 7.89 -10.89 7.67
N SER A 92 6.89 -11.78 7.73
CA SER A 92 5.47 -11.35 7.65
C SER A 92 5.11 -10.31 8.73
N ASN A 93 5.91 -10.17 9.77
CA ASN A 93 5.77 -9.13 10.78
C ASN A 93 6.20 -7.76 10.24
N ASP A 94 7.30 -7.69 9.49
CA ASP A 94 7.83 -6.44 8.93
C ASP A 94 6.90 -5.89 7.82
N GLN A 95 6.27 -6.78 7.05
CA GLN A 95 5.24 -6.36 6.08
C GLN A 95 3.99 -5.81 6.76
N ARG A 96 3.58 -6.38 7.91
CA ARG A 96 2.45 -5.86 8.71
C ARG A 96 2.79 -4.55 9.39
N GLU A 97 4.03 -4.38 9.83
CA GLU A 97 4.52 -3.12 10.40
C GLU A 97 4.53 -2.01 9.35
N MET A 98 5.03 -2.28 8.14
CA MET A 98 4.97 -1.30 7.03
C MET A 98 3.53 -0.96 6.62
N ASP A 99 2.61 -1.94 6.56
CA ASP A 99 1.19 -1.66 6.28
C ASP A 99 0.53 -0.84 7.41
N MET A 100 0.92 -1.09 8.66
CA MET A 100 0.45 -0.33 9.82
C MET A 100 0.98 1.10 9.77
N ASP A 101 2.25 1.30 9.41
CA ASP A 101 2.85 2.62 9.22
C ASP A 101 2.21 3.39 8.06
N VAL A 102 1.88 2.73 6.94
CA VAL A 102 1.16 3.36 5.83
C VAL A 102 -0.26 3.76 6.24
N GLN A 103 -0.94 2.97 7.07
CA GLN A 103 -2.27 3.34 7.58
C GLN A 103 -2.21 4.46 8.63
N LEU A 104 -1.15 4.52 9.43
CA LEU A 104 -1.02 5.49 10.52
C LEU A 104 -0.43 6.83 10.05
N PHE A 105 0.48 6.80 9.07
CA PHE A 105 1.25 7.97 8.61
C PHE A 105 1.03 8.35 7.13
N GLY A 106 0.31 7.52 6.37
CA GLY A 106 0.06 7.76 4.94
C GLY A 106 1.26 7.41 4.04
N GLN A 107 0.98 7.16 2.76
CA GLN A 107 1.97 6.71 1.78
C GLN A 107 3.03 7.80 1.53
N THR A 108 4.28 7.55 1.92
CA THR A 108 5.41 8.49 1.80
C THR A 108 5.94 8.58 0.37
N SER A 109 5.08 8.77 -0.62
CA SER A 109 5.48 9.02 -2.02
C SER A 109 4.36 9.64 -2.84
N SER A 110 4.11 10.95 -2.66
CA SER A 110 3.80 11.84 -3.78
C SER A 110 4.10 13.28 -3.38
N THR A 111 5.06 13.88 -4.08
CA THR A 111 5.56 15.25 -3.87
C THR A 111 4.69 16.30 -4.56
N SER A 112 3.36 16.11 -4.64
CA SER A 112 2.48 17.02 -5.38
C SER A 112 1.54 17.89 -4.53
N ASP A 113 1.35 17.59 -3.24
CA ASP A 113 0.40 18.35 -2.40
C ASP A 113 1.11 18.99 -1.19
N TYR A 114 2.16 19.76 -1.44
CA TYR A 114 2.68 20.65 -0.41
C TYR A 114 1.68 21.81 -0.23
N HIS A 115 0.96 21.83 0.89
CA HIS A 115 0.20 22.99 1.31
C HIS A 115 1.12 24.22 1.33
N SER A 116 0.72 25.31 0.67
CA SER A 116 1.34 26.61 0.93
C SER A 116 0.99 27.04 2.37
N ALA A 117 1.86 27.81 3.05
CA ALA A 117 1.59 28.31 4.40
C ALA A 117 0.15 28.85 4.62
N PRO A 118 -0.46 29.62 3.70
CA PRO A 118 -1.85 30.05 3.85
C PRO A 118 -2.87 28.91 3.68
N SER A 119 -2.63 27.94 2.80
CA SER A 119 -3.50 26.77 2.64
C SER A 119 -3.45 25.85 3.87
N LEU A 120 -2.28 25.73 4.51
CA LEU A 120 -2.12 24.96 5.73
C LEU A 120 -2.87 25.61 6.90
N LEU A 121 -2.76 26.94 7.05
CA LEU A 121 -3.48 27.68 8.09
C LEU A 121 -5.00 27.54 7.95
N ASP A 122 -5.54 27.68 6.74
CA ASP A 122 -6.98 27.51 6.49
C ASP A 122 -7.45 26.07 6.78
N SER A 123 -6.62 25.06 6.45
CA SER A 123 -6.89 23.66 6.79
C SER A 123 -6.87 23.43 8.31
N MET A 124 -5.91 24.00 9.01
CA MET A 124 -5.79 23.91 10.47
C MET A 124 -6.97 24.60 11.18
N GLU A 125 -7.39 25.78 10.73
CA GLU A 125 -8.52 26.50 11.30
C GLU A 125 -9.85 25.74 11.13
N LYS A 126 -10.03 25.11 9.95
CA LYS A 126 -11.17 24.21 9.71
C LYS A 126 -11.12 22.98 10.61
N ALA A 127 -9.96 22.34 10.74
CA ALA A 127 -9.79 21.19 11.63
C ALA A 127 -10.07 21.55 13.10
N CYS A 128 -9.59 22.69 13.57
CA CYS A 128 -9.91 23.20 14.92
C CYS A 128 -11.42 23.41 15.09
N SER A 129 -12.06 24.09 14.14
CA SER A 129 -13.51 24.33 14.18
C SER A 129 -14.32 23.03 14.17
N ASP A 130 -13.89 22.03 13.40
CA ASP A 130 -14.55 20.72 13.34
C ASP A 130 -14.40 19.93 14.64
N ILE A 131 -13.23 19.99 15.29
CA ILE A 131 -13.00 19.34 16.58
C ILE A 131 -13.85 20.02 17.66
N GLU A 132 -13.87 21.35 17.71
CA GLU A 132 -14.70 22.11 18.67
C GLU A 132 -16.18 21.77 18.51
N ARG A 133 -16.67 21.67 17.26
CA ARG A 133 -18.03 21.23 16.96
C ARG A 133 -18.30 19.81 17.45
N GLN A 134 -17.37 18.88 17.21
CA GLN A 134 -17.51 17.49 17.67
C GLN A 134 -17.52 17.38 19.20
N VAL A 135 -16.72 18.19 19.90
CA VAL A 135 -16.73 18.26 21.37
C VAL A 135 -18.10 18.75 21.86
N ALA A 136 -18.62 19.84 21.29
CA ALA A 136 -19.93 20.36 21.66
C ALA A 136 -21.07 19.35 21.42
N GLU A 137 -21.04 18.65 20.28
CA GLU A 137 -22.01 17.59 19.97
C GLU A 137 -21.89 16.40 20.93
N MET A 138 -20.68 16.03 21.32
CA MET A 138 -20.43 14.96 22.30
C MET A 138 -20.95 15.34 23.69
N ASP A 139 -20.73 16.57 24.13
CA ASP A 139 -21.24 17.08 25.41
C ASP A 139 -22.77 17.12 25.44
N GLU A 140 -23.41 17.54 24.33
CA GLU A 140 -24.87 17.48 24.20
C GLU A 140 -25.39 16.04 24.29
N LYS A 141 -24.74 15.09 23.59
CA LYS A 141 -25.09 13.67 23.69
C LYS A 141 -24.90 13.13 25.11
N ALA A 142 -23.82 13.50 25.79
CA ALA A 142 -23.54 13.06 27.15
C ALA A 142 -24.60 13.59 28.14
N THR A 143 -24.96 14.87 28.06
CA THR A 143 -26.00 15.47 28.90
C THR A 143 -27.38 14.86 28.63
N LEU A 144 -27.69 14.54 27.37
CA LEU A 144 -28.90 13.84 26.99
C LEU A 144 -28.95 12.40 27.54
N ILE A 145 -27.83 11.68 27.51
CA ILE A 145 -27.75 10.33 28.09
C ILE A 145 -27.90 10.41 29.61
N LEU A 146 -27.25 11.36 30.28
CA LEU A 146 -27.37 11.56 31.72
C LEU A 146 -28.80 11.93 32.14
N SER A 147 -29.50 12.77 31.37
CA SER A 147 -30.89 13.12 31.67
C SER A 147 -31.81 11.91 31.51
N LYS A 148 -31.62 11.10 30.45
CA LYS A 148 -32.34 9.84 30.27
C LYS A 148 -32.08 8.88 31.44
N LEU A 149 -30.83 8.73 31.87
CA LEU A 149 -30.48 7.89 33.01
C LEU A 149 -31.12 8.38 34.31
N ASN A 150 -31.09 9.68 34.57
CA ASN A 150 -31.73 10.24 35.76
C ASN A 150 -33.25 10.06 35.70
N ASN A 151 -33.88 10.20 34.52
CA ASN A 151 -35.30 9.92 34.38
C ASN A 151 -35.62 8.44 34.64
N THR A 152 -34.86 7.50 34.05
CA THR A 152 -35.11 6.06 34.28
C THR A 152 -34.85 5.67 35.73
N VAL A 153 -33.83 6.23 36.38
CA VAL A 153 -33.59 6.04 37.82
C VAL A 153 -34.73 6.63 38.64
N GLY A 154 -35.26 7.80 38.24
CA GLY A 154 -36.44 8.42 38.87
C GLY A 154 -37.68 7.55 38.74
N GLU A 155 -37.99 7.05 37.55
CA GLU A 155 -39.10 6.14 37.28
C GLU A 155 -38.96 4.83 38.08
N MET A 156 -37.77 4.23 38.12
CA MET A 156 -37.50 3.03 38.92
C MET A 156 -37.55 3.31 40.43
N SER A 157 -37.16 4.50 40.86
CA SER A 157 -37.25 4.92 42.26
C SER A 157 -38.69 5.19 42.68
N ASP A 158 -39.51 5.78 41.81
CA ASP A 158 -40.97 5.93 42.01
C ASP A 158 -41.67 4.57 42.07
N LEU A 159 -41.24 3.61 41.25
CA LEU A 159 -41.68 2.21 41.34
C LEU A 159 -41.25 1.55 42.66
N ARG A 160 -40.09 1.88 43.21
CA ARG A 160 -39.61 1.24 44.45
C ARG A 160 -40.13 1.90 45.73
N TYR A 161 -40.31 3.22 45.72
CA TYR A 161 -40.55 4.03 46.91
C TYR A 161 -41.81 4.92 46.83
N GLY A 162 -42.42 5.06 45.66
CA GLY A 162 -43.56 5.96 45.42
C GLY A 162 -44.89 5.23 45.24
N LYS A 163 -45.15 4.72 44.03
CA LYS A 163 -46.50 4.21 43.65
C LYS A 163 -46.82 2.78 44.10
N LEU A 164 -45.80 1.96 44.37
CA LEU A 164 -45.96 0.55 44.80
C LEU A 164 -45.81 0.37 46.31
N GLN A 165 -45.40 1.42 47.04
CA GLN A 165 -45.60 1.50 48.47
C GLN A 165 -46.90 2.29 48.67
N GLY A 166 -48.01 1.57 48.75
CA GLY A 166 -49.27 2.15 49.22
C GLY A 166 -49.08 2.83 50.59
N PRO A 167 -50.11 3.54 51.11
CA PRO A 167 -50.03 4.22 52.39
C PRO A 167 -49.47 3.28 53.47
N ALA A 168 -48.62 3.85 54.34
CA ALA A 168 -47.80 3.12 55.30
C ALA A 168 -48.63 2.05 56.06
N GLY A 169 -48.34 0.77 55.78
CA GLY A 169 -49.02 -0.38 56.39
C GLY A 169 -49.69 -1.36 55.43
N THR A 170 -49.70 -1.09 54.12
CA THR A 170 -50.19 -2.04 53.11
C THR A 170 -49.10 -3.02 52.70
N SER A 171 -49.32 -4.32 52.92
CA SER A 171 -48.40 -5.37 52.45
C SER A 171 -48.46 -5.47 50.93
N GLY A 172 -47.39 -5.92 50.27
CA GLY A 172 -47.40 -6.15 48.83
C GLY A 172 -48.55 -7.09 48.37
N GLU A 173 -48.99 -7.98 49.25
CA GLU A 173 -50.17 -8.83 49.04
C GLU A 173 -51.50 -8.06 49.03
N ASP A 174 -51.64 -6.99 49.83
CA ASP A 174 -52.87 -6.19 49.87
C ASP A 174 -53.07 -5.39 48.57
N MET A 175 -51.98 -4.91 47.97
CA MET A 175 -52.02 -4.25 46.67
C MET A 175 -52.37 -5.23 45.53
N VAL A 176 -51.83 -6.45 45.57
CA VAL A 176 -52.18 -7.50 44.61
C VAL A 176 -53.65 -7.87 44.74
N ASN A 177 -54.14 -8.01 45.96
CA ASN A 177 -55.55 -8.31 46.23
C ASN A 177 -56.48 -7.16 45.81
N GLU A 178 -56.10 -5.91 46.01
CA GLU A 178 -56.91 -4.76 45.56
C GLU A 178 -56.92 -4.64 44.02
N ALA A 179 -55.80 -4.93 43.35
CA ALA A 179 -55.74 -4.98 41.89
C ALA A 179 -56.62 -6.12 41.33
N ILE A 180 -56.56 -7.31 41.94
CA ILE A 180 -57.44 -8.45 41.59
C ILE A 180 -58.91 -8.07 41.82
N ARG A 181 -59.23 -7.43 42.94
CA ARG A 181 -60.61 -7.00 43.25
C ARG A 181 -61.11 -5.92 42.29
N GLY A 182 -60.26 -4.98 41.89
CA GLY A 182 -60.56 -3.97 40.88
C GLY A 182 -60.83 -4.59 39.50
N LEU A 183 -60.03 -5.58 39.10
CA LEU A 183 -60.23 -6.33 37.86
C LEU A 183 -61.53 -7.16 37.90
N SER A 184 -61.82 -7.82 39.02
CA SER A 184 -63.07 -8.56 39.23
C SER A 184 -64.30 -7.64 39.15
N ASN A 185 -64.23 -6.44 39.75
CA ASN A 185 -65.31 -5.46 39.68
C ASN A 185 -65.52 -4.93 38.25
N LEU A 186 -64.45 -4.79 37.47
CA LEU A 186 -64.52 -4.38 36.06
C LEU A 186 -65.13 -5.50 35.21
N GLU A 187 -64.73 -6.75 35.47
CA GLU A 187 -65.28 -7.95 34.85
C GLU A 187 -66.78 -8.07 35.14
N ASP A 188 -67.20 -7.91 36.39
CA ASP A 188 -68.60 -7.92 36.80
C ASP A 188 -69.42 -6.78 36.17
N ALA A 189 -68.82 -5.60 36.02
CA ALA A 189 -69.45 -4.47 35.33
C ALA A 189 -69.60 -4.72 33.82
N CYS A 190 -68.66 -5.44 33.20
CA CYS A 190 -68.75 -5.84 31.79
C CYS A 190 -69.74 -6.98 31.54
N TYR A 191 -69.93 -7.89 32.51
CA TYR A 191 -70.86 -9.02 32.38
C TYR A 191 -72.25 -8.77 32.99
N ARG A 192 -72.47 -7.66 33.70
CA ARG A 192 -73.82 -7.15 34.01
C ARG A 192 -74.53 -6.75 32.71
N LYS A 193 -75.34 -7.66 32.17
CA LYS A 193 -76.37 -7.31 31.18
C LYS A 193 -77.27 -6.21 31.76
N ILE A 194 -77.41 -5.11 31.01
CA ILE A 194 -78.45 -4.08 31.21
C ILE A 194 -79.82 -4.74 31.23
#